data_AF-A0A7C7V7E1-F1
#
_entry.id   AF-A0A7C7V7E1-F1
#
_cell.length_a   1.000
_cell.length_b   1.000
_cell.length_c   1.000
_cell.angle_alpha   90.00
_cell.angle_beta   90.00
_cell.angle_gamma   90.00
#
_symmetry.space_group_name_H-M   'P 1'
#
loop_
_entity.id
_entity.type
_entity.pdbx_description
1 polymer ?
#
loop_
_entity_poly.entity_id
_entity_poly.type
_entity_poly.pdbx_seq_one_letter_code
_entity_poly.pdbx_strand_id
1 'polypeptide(L)'
;MGEAREEHPDLFAFVDATEQPVRRSQDKESQERHYSGKKKRHTRKVQNIVNEEGLVGDVSESVPGSVHDRKWFTASGAARKMPKGVVVGGDAGYQGLQEDLSEHRVITPFKRSKHPPLNEEQKQLNQAFARSRIIVENTMGAFKHFKALAEVFRHAVALWDDVFRAVLAIVNPRIQKRIRQASAA
;
A
#
# COMPACT_ATOMS: atom_id res chain seq x y z
N MET A 1 -1.73 -18.69 27.36
CA MET A 1 -1.54 -17.94 26.10
C MET A 1 -2.72 -17.00 25.88
N GLY A 2 -3.09 -16.21 26.89
CA GLY A 2 -4.36 -15.47 26.92
C GLY A 2 -4.23 -13.97 27.21
N GLU A 3 -3.02 -13.45 27.41
CA GLU A 3 -2.82 -12.07 27.88
C GLU A 3 -1.65 -11.45 27.11
N ALA A 4 -1.89 -11.15 25.82
CA ALA A 4 -1.01 -10.33 24.99
C ALA A 4 -1.77 -9.67 23.81
N ARG A 5 -3.11 -9.77 23.79
CA ARG A 5 -3.96 -9.32 22.67
C ARG A 5 -4.48 -7.89 22.81
N GLU A 6 -4.18 -7.18 23.89
CA GLU A 6 -4.82 -5.90 24.19
C GLU A 6 -3.99 -4.64 23.90
N GLU A 7 -2.69 -4.72 23.59
CA GLU A 7 -1.92 -3.50 23.27
C GLU A 7 -1.44 -3.39 21.82
N HIS A 8 -1.36 -4.50 21.07
CA HIS A 8 -1.08 -4.49 19.62
C HIS A 8 -1.80 -5.66 18.92
N PRO A 9 -2.99 -5.43 18.32
CA PRO A 9 -3.77 -6.51 17.70
C PRO A 9 -3.17 -7.01 16.38
N ASP A 10 -2.35 -6.19 15.70
CA ASP A 10 -1.78 -6.50 14.40
C ASP A 10 -0.32 -7.00 14.53
N LEU A 11 0.00 -8.07 13.81
CA LEU A 11 1.35 -8.63 13.69
C LEU A 11 2.13 -8.00 12.52
N PHE A 12 1.43 -7.59 11.46
CA PHE A 12 2.04 -7.05 10.24
C PHE A 12 1.39 -5.73 9.82
N ALA A 13 2.21 -4.83 9.28
CA ALA A 13 1.75 -3.64 8.59
C ALA A 13 2.39 -3.56 7.20
N PHE A 14 1.59 -3.75 6.16
CA PHE A 14 2.04 -3.70 4.78
C PHE A 14 1.84 -2.32 4.17
N VAL A 15 2.90 -1.78 3.59
CA VAL A 15 2.88 -0.52 2.85
C VAL A 15 2.75 -0.83 1.36
N ASP A 16 1.67 -0.36 0.74
CA ASP A 16 1.42 -0.57 -0.69
C ASP A 16 0.86 0.69 -1.36
N ALA A 17 1.40 1.02 -2.53
CA ALA A 17 0.95 2.18 -3.30
C ALA A 17 -0.05 1.77 -4.37
N THR A 18 -1.25 2.34 -4.32
CA THR A 18 -2.25 2.20 -5.39
C THR A 18 -2.20 3.42 -6.30
N GLU A 19 -2.10 3.14 -7.60
CA GLU A 19 -2.03 4.15 -8.66
C GLU A 19 -3.29 4.10 -9.53
N GLN A 20 -3.81 5.27 -9.89
CA GLN A 20 -4.99 5.43 -10.74
C GLN A 20 -4.70 6.41 -11.88
N PRO A 21 -5.13 6.11 -13.13
CA PRO A 21 -5.08 7.09 -14.21
C PRO A 21 -5.96 8.30 -13.93
N VAL A 22 -5.46 9.48 -14.27
CA VAL A 22 -6.22 10.75 -14.24
C VAL A 22 -6.27 11.35 -15.64
N ARG A 23 -7.17 12.31 -15.87
CA ARG A 23 -7.17 13.07 -17.12
C ARG A 23 -5.85 13.80 -17.31
N ARG A 24 -5.36 13.80 -18.55
CA ARG A 24 -4.19 14.58 -18.97
C ARG A 24 -4.52 16.07 -18.85
N SER A 25 -3.73 16.80 -18.07
CA SER A 25 -3.83 18.25 -18.01
C SER A 25 -3.39 18.89 -19.35
N GLN A 26 -4.04 19.99 -19.71
CA GLN A 26 -3.60 20.85 -20.83
C GLN A 26 -2.42 21.73 -20.42
N ASP A 27 -2.28 22.00 -19.12
CA ASP A 27 -1.10 22.67 -18.58
C ASP A 27 0.12 21.75 -18.66
N LYS A 28 1.21 22.25 -19.27
CA LYS A 28 2.42 21.48 -19.55
C LYS A 28 3.13 21.04 -18.26
N GLU A 29 3.22 21.92 -17.27
CA GLU A 29 3.89 21.60 -16.00
C GLU A 29 3.14 20.52 -15.23
N SER A 30 1.82 20.62 -15.13
CA SER A 30 0.94 19.60 -14.56
C SER A 30 1.03 18.28 -15.32
N GLN A 31 1.10 18.33 -16.66
CA GLN A 31 1.25 17.16 -17.49
C GLN A 31 2.54 16.38 -17.17
N GLU A 32 3.69 17.05 -17.17
CA GLU A 32 4.99 16.44 -16.85
C GLU A 32 4.99 15.87 -15.42
N ARG A 33 4.47 16.62 -14.45
CA ARG A 33 4.39 16.17 -13.04
C ARG A 33 3.56 14.91 -12.88
N HIS A 34 2.44 14.78 -13.58
CA HIS A 34 1.54 13.63 -13.42
C HIS A 34 1.90 12.43 -14.29
N TYR A 35 2.86 12.55 -15.21
CA TYR A 35 3.24 11.46 -16.10
C TYR A 35 4.03 10.38 -15.36
N SER A 36 3.42 9.21 -15.18
CA SER A 36 4.08 8.03 -14.63
C SER A 36 4.80 7.26 -15.72
N GLY A 37 6.14 7.20 -15.65
CA GLY A 37 6.95 6.37 -16.54
C GLY A 37 6.61 4.88 -16.44
N LYS A 38 6.24 4.41 -15.23
CA LYS A 38 5.85 3.01 -14.95
C LYS A 38 4.55 2.64 -15.68
N LYS A 39 3.55 3.51 -15.66
CA LYS A 39 2.24 3.27 -16.30
C LYS A 39 2.12 3.81 -17.72
N LYS A 40 3.11 4.59 -18.18
CA LYS A 40 3.11 5.31 -19.47
C LYS A 40 1.85 6.15 -19.69
N ARG A 41 1.39 6.83 -18.64
CA ARG A 41 0.21 7.72 -18.65
C ARG A 41 0.19 8.63 -17.43
N HIS A 42 -0.72 9.61 -17.45
CA HIS A 42 -0.94 10.53 -16.32
C HIS A 42 -1.69 9.83 -15.21
N THR A 43 -1.13 9.84 -14.02
CA THR A 43 -1.68 9.12 -12.87
C THR A 43 -1.56 9.91 -11.59
N ARG A 44 -2.34 9.49 -10.61
CA ARG A 44 -2.24 9.88 -9.21
C ARG A 44 -2.18 8.62 -8.37
N LYS A 45 -1.58 8.70 -7.19
CA LYS A 45 -1.47 7.54 -6.31
C LYS A 45 -1.55 7.93 -4.86
N VAL A 46 -1.91 6.95 -4.05
CA VAL A 46 -1.79 6.98 -2.59
C VAL A 46 -1.01 5.77 -2.13
N GLN A 47 -0.36 5.94 -1.00
CA GLN A 47 0.15 4.87 -0.18
C GLN A 47 -0.86 4.50 0.90
N ASN A 48 -1.06 3.20 1.09
CA ASN A 48 -1.92 2.61 2.11
C ASN A 48 -1.05 1.81 3.08
N ILE A 49 -1.42 1.83 4.36
CA ILE A 49 -0.91 0.91 5.38
C ILE A 49 -2.02 -0.10 5.68
N VAL A 50 -1.77 -1.38 5.43
CA VAL A 50 -2.76 -2.46 5.51
C VAL A 50 -2.27 -3.54 6.48
N ASN A 51 -3.10 -3.94 7.44
CA ASN A 51 -2.73 -5.02 8.36
C ASN A 51 -2.88 -6.42 7.73
N GLU A 52 -2.51 -7.47 8.46
CA GLU A 52 -2.65 -8.85 8.00
C GLU A 52 -4.10 -9.31 7.79
N GLU A 53 -5.10 -8.58 8.30
CA GLU A 53 -6.52 -8.86 8.08
C GLU A 53 -7.08 -8.16 6.83
N GLY A 54 -6.29 -7.28 6.20
CA GLY A 54 -6.70 -6.49 5.04
C GLY A 54 -7.35 -5.15 5.40
N LEU A 55 -7.37 -4.77 6.66
CA LEU A 55 -7.85 -3.46 7.10
C LEU A 55 -6.81 -2.40 6.78
N VAL A 56 -7.26 -1.32 6.15
CA VAL A 56 -6.41 -0.16 5.89
C VAL A 56 -6.43 0.74 7.13
N GLY A 57 -5.29 0.83 7.83
CA GLY A 57 -5.13 1.64 9.03
C GLY A 57 -4.78 3.10 8.76
N ASP A 58 -4.07 3.38 7.66
CA ASP A 58 -3.76 4.74 7.21
C ASP A 58 -3.73 4.85 5.69
N VAL A 59 -4.07 6.03 5.19
CA VAL A 59 -3.92 6.42 3.79
C VAL A 59 -3.24 7.78 3.72
N SER A 60 -2.15 7.86 2.96
CA SER A 60 -1.46 9.13 2.68
C SER A 60 -2.31 10.07 1.82
N GLU A 61 -1.94 11.36 1.79
CA GLU A 61 -2.42 12.25 0.73
C GLU A 61 -1.97 11.77 -0.64
N SER A 62 -2.77 12.05 -1.68
CA SER A 62 -2.41 11.60 -3.01
C SER A 62 -1.39 12.50 -3.70
N VAL A 63 -0.43 11.86 -4.34
CA VAL A 63 0.65 12.50 -5.09
C VAL A 63 0.60 12.13 -6.56
N PRO A 64 1.25 12.92 -7.44
CA PRO A 64 1.45 12.53 -8.82
C PRO A 64 2.13 11.15 -8.91
N GLY A 65 1.71 10.32 -9.87
CA GLY A 65 2.24 8.95 -9.98
C GLY A 65 3.71 8.85 -10.40
N SER A 66 4.32 9.97 -10.83
CA SER A 66 5.76 10.10 -11.11
C SER A 66 6.64 10.08 -9.86
N VAL A 67 6.09 10.43 -8.69
CA VAL A 67 6.83 10.45 -7.42
C VAL A 67 7.27 9.02 -7.08
N HIS A 68 8.47 8.79 -6.55
CA HIS A 68 8.88 7.44 -6.17
C HIS A 68 8.22 6.98 -4.85
N ASP A 69 7.77 5.72 -4.75
CA ASP A 69 7.06 5.19 -3.59
C ASP A 69 7.85 5.36 -2.28
N ARG A 70 9.12 4.92 -2.28
CA ARG A 70 10.06 5.12 -1.16
C ARG A 70 10.17 6.58 -0.72
N LYS A 71 10.34 7.51 -1.67
CA LYS A 71 10.48 8.94 -1.38
C LYS A 71 9.19 9.50 -0.75
N TRP A 72 8.04 9.04 -1.24
CA TRP A 72 6.76 9.45 -0.67
C TRP A 72 6.54 8.88 0.73
N PHE A 73 6.97 7.64 1.01
CA PHE A 73 6.92 7.07 2.36
C PHE A 73 7.62 7.97 3.39
N THR A 74 8.86 8.40 3.10
CA THR A 74 9.62 9.32 3.95
C THR A 74 8.93 10.68 4.09
N ALA A 75 8.49 11.27 2.97
CA ALA A 75 7.94 12.63 2.95
C ALA A 75 6.54 12.75 3.59
N SER A 76 5.70 11.73 3.43
CA SER A 76 4.32 11.70 3.96
C SER A 76 4.25 11.56 5.48
N GLY A 77 5.36 11.21 6.14
CA GLY A 77 5.38 10.91 7.56
C GLY A 77 4.72 9.56 7.92
N ALA A 78 4.48 8.68 6.93
CA ALA A 78 3.93 7.34 7.16
C ALA A 78 4.72 6.55 8.22
N ALA A 79 6.04 6.73 8.27
CA ALA A 79 6.89 6.12 9.29
C ALA A 79 6.45 6.45 10.74
N ARG A 80 6.01 7.68 11.00
CA ARG A 80 5.55 8.12 12.33
C ARG A 80 4.19 7.55 12.72
N LYS A 81 3.41 7.12 11.74
CA LYS A 81 2.08 6.53 11.94
C LYS A 81 2.14 5.01 12.04
N MET A 82 3.31 4.42 11.82
CA MET A 82 3.48 2.98 11.87
C MET A 82 3.36 2.50 13.33
N PRO A 83 2.53 1.48 13.61
CA PRO A 83 2.40 0.95 14.96
C PRO A 83 3.73 0.35 15.43
N LYS A 84 4.11 0.62 16.67
CA LYS A 84 5.31 0.00 17.28
C LYS A 84 5.08 -1.50 17.47
N GLY A 85 6.16 -2.28 17.44
CA GLY A 85 6.13 -3.72 17.70
C GLY A 85 5.62 -4.59 16.54
N VAL A 86 5.14 -4.00 15.44
CA VAL A 86 4.68 -4.75 14.26
C VAL A 86 5.81 -4.97 13.25
N VAL A 87 5.67 -6.01 12.44
CA VAL A 87 6.57 -6.25 11.32
C VAL A 87 6.07 -5.49 10.10
N VAL A 88 6.91 -4.61 9.55
CA VAL A 88 6.53 -3.74 8.42
C VAL A 88 6.98 -4.36 7.10
N GLY A 89 6.02 -4.61 6.21
CA GLY A 89 6.24 -5.23 4.91
C GLY A 89 6.11 -4.23 3.77
N GLY A 90 6.99 -4.28 2.77
CA GLY A 90 6.86 -3.49 1.55
C GLY A 90 7.26 -4.28 0.30
N ASP A 91 6.74 -3.89 -0.86
CA ASP A 91 7.22 -4.43 -2.13
C ASP A 91 8.67 -4.01 -2.43
N ALA A 92 9.24 -4.49 -3.54
CA ALA A 92 10.61 -4.15 -3.92
C ALA A 92 10.83 -2.65 -4.19
N GLY A 93 9.77 -1.87 -4.42
CA GLY A 93 9.80 -0.41 -4.54
C GLY A 93 10.05 0.31 -3.22
N TYR A 94 9.95 -0.40 -2.09
CA TYR A 94 10.25 0.08 -0.75
C TYR A 94 11.62 -0.37 -0.23
N GLN A 95 12.53 -0.83 -1.10
CA GLN A 95 13.86 -1.20 -0.67
C GLN A 95 14.54 -0.06 0.12
N GLY A 96 15.09 -0.42 1.29
CA GLY A 96 15.70 0.54 2.21
C GLY A 96 14.78 0.98 3.34
N LEU A 97 13.52 0.52 3.41
CA LEU A 97 12.50 0.93 4.40
C LEU A 97 12.96 0.93 5.86
N GLN A 98 13.93 0.07 6.20
CA GLN A 98 14.59 0.03 7.50
C GLN A 98 15.27 1.35 7.91
N GLU A 99 15.66 2.21 6.97
CA GLU A 99 16.29 3.50 7.25
C GLU A 99 15.30 4.51 7.86
N ASP A 100 14.03 4.48 7.46
CA ASP A 100 12.98 5.32 8.06
C ASP A 100 12.34 4.67 9.29
N LEU A 101 12.52 3.37 9.46
CA LEU A 101 11.85 2.54 10.46
C LEU A 101 12.86 1.81 11.35
N SER A 102 13.82 2.55 11.90
CA SER A 102 14.88 1.98 12.75
C SER A 102 14.37 1.23 13.99
N GLU A 103 13.18 1.59 14.48
CA GLU A 103 12.51 0.92 15.62
C GLU A 103 11.66 -0.30 15.22
N HIS A 104 11.56 -0.64 13.93
CA HIS A 104 10.69 -1.72 13.44
C HIS A 104 11.47 -2.85 12.77
N ARG A 105 10.88 -4.04 12.79
CA ARG A 105 11.34 -5.14 11.93
C ARG A 105 10.77 -4.91 10.54
N VAL A 106 11.64 -4.80 9.54
CA VAL A 106 11.25 -4.53 8.16
C VAL A 106 11.49 -5.77 7.29
N ILE A 107 10.53 -6.09 6.43
CA ILE A 107 10.63 -7.16 5.44
C ILE A 107 10.33 -6.60 4.04
N THR A 108 11.31 -6.70 3.15
CA THR A 108 11.14 -6.50 1.71
C THR A 108 11.66 -7.73 0.96
N PRO A 109 11.10 -8.05 -0.22
CA PRO A 109 11.50 -9.24 -0.95
C PRO A 109 12.95 -9.11 -1.44
N PHE A 110 13.71 -10.21 -1.35
CA PHE A 110 15.05 -10.29 -1.91
C PHE A 110 14.99 -10.11 -3.43
N LYS A 111 15.68 -9.09 -3.93
CA LYS A 111 15.75 -8.80 -5.36
C LYS A 111 16.59 -9.85 -6.07
N ARG A 112 16.09 -10.37 -7.19
CA ARG A 112 16.89 -11.22 -8.07
C ARG A 112 18.09 -10.42 -8.59
N SER A 113 19.29 -10.91 -8.31
CA SER A 113 20.53 -10.42 -8.89
C SER A 113 21.03 -11.40 -9.96
N LYS A 114 21.79 -10.92 -10.95
CA LYS A 114 22.36 -11.80 -11.99
C LYS A 114 23.47 -12.68 -11.40
N HIS A 115 24.26 -12.14 -10.48
CA HIS A 115 25.37 -12.82 -9.80
C HIS A 115 25.58 -12.23 -8.39
N PRO A 116 25.39 -13.01 -7.30
CA PRO A 116 24.82 -14.35 -7.25
C PRO A 116 23.28 -14.37 -7.40
N PRO A 117 22.69 -15.44 -7.98
CA PRO A 117 21.24 -15.61 -8.01
C PRO A 117 20.68 -15.82 -6.59
N LEU A 118 19.36 -15.73 -6.43
CA LEU A 118 18.70 -16.04 -5.16
C LEU A 118 18.96 -17.49 -4.75
N ASN A 119 19.40 -17.69 -3.51
CA ASN A 119 19.52 -19.02 -2.92
C ASN A 119 18.12 -19.58 -2.54
N GLU A 120 18.05 -20.85 -2.17
CA GLU A 120 16.77 -21.50 -1.85
C GLU A 120 16.06 -20.87 -0.64
N GLU A 121 16.82 -20.47 0.39
CA GLU A 121 16.26 -19.81 1.57
C GLU A 121 15.60 -18.47 1.21
N GLN A 122 16.25 -17.64 0.41
CA GLN A 122 15.71 -16.36 -0.08
C GLN A 122 14.46 -16.58 -0.94
N LYS A 123 14.41 -17.65 -1.76
CA LYS A 123 13.22 -18.00 -2.53
C LYS A 123 12.06 -18.40 -1.61
N GLN A 124 12.33 -19.20 -0.58
CA GLN A 124 11.32 -19.60 0.41
C GLN A 124 10.79 -18.39 1.18
N LEU A 125 11.67 -17.48 1.61
CA LEU A 125 11.28 -16.22 2.27
C LEU A 125 10.44 -15.33 1.36
N ASN A 126 10.84 -15.16 0.10
CA ASN A 126 10.04 -14.43 -0.89
C ASN A 126 8.68 -15.08 -1.13
N GLN A 127 8.61 -16.42 -1.14
CA GLN A 127 7.34 -17.14 -1.30
C GLN A 127 6.42 -16.96 -0.08
N ALA A 128 6.96 -17.03 1.13
CA ALA A 128 6.20 -16.76 2.35
C ALA A 128 5.69 -15.31 2.39
N PHE A 129 6.54 -14.35 2.02
CA PHE A 129 6.18 -12.94 1.90
C PHE A 129 5.12 -12.69 0.82
N ALA A 130 5.21 -13.35 -0.33
CA ALA A 130 4.19 -13.26 -1.37
C ALA A 130 2.83 -13.81 -0.88
N ARG A 131 2.83 -14.90 -0.11
CA ARG A 131 1.61 -15.47 0.48
C ARG A 131 0.96 -14.54 1.48
N SER A 132 1.73 -13.91 2.37
CA SER A 132 1.17 -12.95 3.34
C SER A 132 0.57 -11.72 2.65
N ARG A 133 1.13 -11.29 1.52
CA ARG A 133 0.63 -10.16 0.73
C ARG A 133 -0.66 -10.41 -0.04
N ILE A 134 -1.13 -11.65 -0.18
CA ILE A 134 -2.39 -11.96 -0.87
C ILE A 134 -3.56 -11.14 -0.29
N ILE A 135 -3.57 -10.94 1.03
CA ILE A 135 -4.63 -10.15 1.70
C ILE A 135 -4.55 -8.66 1.33
N VAL A 136 -3.34 -8.12 1.19
CA VAL A 136 -3.12 -6.75 0.71
C VAL A 136 -3.60 -6.60 -0.73
N GLU A 137 -3.27 -7.56 -1.60
CA GLU A 137 -3.73 -7.58 -2.99
C GLU A 137 -5.26 -7.68 -3.10
N ASN A 138 -5.88 -8.50 -2.26
CA ASN A 138 -7.34 -8.59 -2.16
C ASN A 138 -7.97 -7.26 -1.72
N THR A 139 -7.33 -6.56 -0.78
CA THR A 139 -7.76 -5.22 -0.32
C THR A 139 -7.67 -4.20 -1.46
N MET A 140 -6.56 -4.21 -2.21
CA MET A 140 -6.42 -3.39 -3.42
C MET A 140 -7.48 -3.75 -4.47
N GLY A 141 -7.78 -5.04 -4.66
CA GLY A 141 -8.87 -5.52 -5.51
C GLY A 141 -10.25 -4.98 -5.07
N ALA A 142 -10.51 -4.94 -3.76
CA ALA A 142 -11.76 -4.42 -3.21
C ALA A 142 -11.97 -2.93 -3.53
N PHE A 143 -10.90 -2.12 -3.52
CA PHE A 143 -10.96 -0.73 -4.02
C PHE A 143 -11.33 -0.69 -5.50
N LYS A 144 -10.77 -1.58 -6.31
CA LYS A 144 -11.00 -1.65 -7.76
C LYS A 144 -12.37 -2.21 -8.15
N HIS A 145 -13.19 -2.69 -7.22
CA HIS A 145 -14.62 -2.94 -7.49
C HIS A 145 -15.40 -1.63 -7.71
N PHE A 146 -14.90 -0.51 -7.22
CA PHE A 146 -15.51 0.80 -7.43
C PHE A 146 -14.93 1.43 -8.69
N LYS A 147 -15.76 1.62 -9.72
CA LYS A 147 -15.34 2.26 -10.99
C LYS A 147 -14.67 3.62 -10.80
N ALA A 148 -15.07 4.34 -9.74
CA ALA A 148 -14.46 5.59 -9.32
C ALA A 148 -12.94 5.48 -9.05
N LEU A 149 -12.45 4.30 -8.64
CA LEU A 149 -11.03 4.01 -8.40
C LEU A 149 -10.41 3.03 -9.42
N ALA A 150 -11.23 2.32 -10.19
CA ALA A 150 -10.81 1.33 -11.18
C ALA A 150 -10.51 1.93 -12.55
N GLU A 151 -11.33 2.87 -12.98
CA GLU A 151 -11.21 3.51 -14.30
C GLU A 151 -10.36 4.78 -14.25
N VAL A 152 -10.20 5.44 -15.38
CA VAL A 152 -9.63 6.79 -15.43
C VAL A 152 -10.51 7.72 -14.59
N PHE A 153 -9.91 8.41 -13.62
CA PHE A 153 -10.61 9.41 -12.84
C PHE A 153 -10.94 10.63 -13.71
N ARG A 154 -12.24 10.90 -13.91
CA ARG A 154 -12.75 11.91 -14.86
C ARG A 154 -13.18 13.22 -14.20
N HIS A 155 -13.20 13.29 -12.88
CA HIS A 155 -13.57 14.48 -12.12
C HIS A 155 -12.38 15.39 -11.85
N ALA A 156 -12.62 16.54 -11.21
CA ALA A 156 -11.57 17.45 -10.77
C ALA A 156 -10.60 16.71 -9.84
N VAL A 157 -9.31 16.77 -10.17
CA VAL A 157 -8.25 16.05 -9.44
C VAL A 157 -8.23 16.40 -7.95
N ALA A 158 -8.66 17.62 -7.57
CA ALA A 158 -8.82 18.04 -6.18
C ALA A 158 -9.77 17.15 -5.36
N LEU A 159 -10.78 16.53 -5.98
CA LEU A 159 -11.74 15.65 -5.31
C LEU A 159 -11.24 14.21 -5.15
N TRP A 160 -10.06 13.89 -5.69
CA TRP A 160 -9.58 12.52 -5.77
C TRP A 160 -9.39 11.89 -4.38
N ASP A 161 -8.80 12.63 -3.44
CA ASP A 161 -8.55 12.15 -2.06
C ASP A 161 -9.86 11.85 -1.32
N ASP A 162 -10.84 12.74 -1.45
CA ASP A 162 -12.16 12.56 -0.84
C ASP A 162 -12.88 11.34 -1.40
N VAL A 163 -12.82 11.13 -2.72
CA VAL A 163 -13.38 9.94 -3.36
C VAL A 163 -12.69 8.67 -2.87
N PHE A 164 -11.35 8.69 -2.77
CA PHE A 164 -10.61 7.54 -2.26
C PHE A 164 -11.00 7.20 -0.82
N ARG A 165 -11.05 8.22 0.05
CA ARG A 165 -11.45 8.07 1.46
C ARG A 165 -12.91 7.63 1.62
N ALA A 166 -13.82 8.11 0.77
CA ALA A 166 -15.20 7.67 0.75
C ALA A 166 -15.32 6.18 0.38
N VAL A 167 -14.54 5.71 -0.60
CA VAL A 167 -14.50 4.28 -0.93
C VAL A 167 -13.88 3.46 0.20
N LEU A 168 -12.80 3.94 0.82
CA LEU A 168 -12.20 3.32 2.00
C LEU A 168 -13.20 3.14 3.15
N ALA A 169 -14.00 4.18 3.42
CA ALA A 169 -15.07 4.15 4.41
C ALA A 169 -16.15 3.09 4.13
N ILE A 170 -16.23 2.57 2.89
CA ILE A 170 -17.10 1.45 2.53
C ILE A 170 -16.34 0.11 2.55
N VAL A 171 -15.09 0.09 2.09
CA VAL A 171 -14.27 -1.12 1.98
C VAL A 171 -13.92 -1.69 3.36
N ASN A 172 -13.42 -0.87 4.28
CA ASN A 172 -13.03 -1.34 5.61
C ASN A 172 -14.19 -2.00 6.37
N PRO A 173 -15.40 -1.41 6.48
CA PRO A 173 -16.53 -2.07 7.14
C PRO A 173 -16.96 -3.38 6.48
N ARG A 174 -16.82 -3.50 5.15
CA ARG A 174 -17.09 -4.77 4.44
C ARG A 174 -16.07 -5.84 4.80
N ILE A 175 -14.80 -5.49 4.93
CA ILE A 175 -13.74 -6.41 5.38
C ILE A 175 -14.00 -6.85 6.82
N GLN A 176 -14.24 -5.90 7.73
CA GLN A 176 -14.58 -6.20 9.13
C GLN A 176 -15.82 -7.09 9.27
N LYS A 177 -16.86 -6.88 8.45
CA LYS A 177 -18.04 -7.75 8.44
C LYS A 177 -17.67 -9.19 8.06
N ARG A 178 -16.81 -9.39 7.05
CA ARG A 178 -16.35 -10.72 6.63
C ARG A 178 -15.52 -11.40 7.71
N ILE A 179 -14.59 -10.66 8.34
CA ILE A 179 -13.77 -11.17 9.45
C ILE A 179 -14.69 -11.66 10.59
N ARG A 180 -15.62 -10.81 11.05
CA ARG A 180 -16.57 -11.20 12.11
C ARG A 180 -17.43 -12.41 11.75
N GLN A 181 -17.87 -12.52 10.50
CA GLN A 181 -18.63 -13.69 10.04
C GLN A 181 -17.79 -14.96 10.02
N ALA A 182 -16.51 -14.87 9.64
CA ALA A 182 -15.58 -16.01 9.65
C ALA A 182 -15.18 -16.42 11.08
N SER A 183 -15.04 -15.48 12.00
CA SER A 183 -14.72 -15.78 13.42
C SER A 183 -15.90 -16.34 14.20
N ALA A 184 -17.13 -16.19 13.70
CA ALA A 184 -18.35 -16.69 14.32
C ALA A 184 -18.81 -18.06 13.77
N ALA A 185 -18.10 -18.59 12.77
CA ALA A 185 -18.36 -19.89 12.14
C ALA A 185 -17.36 -20.94 12.64
#